data_AF-A0A9W9YQT1-F1
#
_entry.id   AF-A0A9W9YQT1-F1
#
_cell.length_a   1.000
_cell.length_b   1.000
_cell.length_c   1.000
_cell.angle_alpha   90.00
_cell.angle_beta   90.00
_cell.angle_gamma   90.00
#
_symmetry.space_group_name_H-M   'P 1'
#
loop_
_entity.id
_entity.type
_entity.pdbx_description
1 polymer ?
#
loop_
_entity_poly.entity_id
_entity_poly.type
_entity_poly.pdbx_seq_one_letter_code
_entity_poly.pdbx_strand_id
1 'polypeptide(L)'
;MAVNVWLRMFFYGLHGFFDEILFTSLFNLVESNFLDWTFRGHSSLWSFFMYGFGSFVIEQLYLRWRDKWYLPMPVRGVMYVLWVYVWELSCGLVLRHFNACPWDYSNRQWNVSGLVTLQYFPAWFIASLWQELVAGYLLTLSKDTGDTERKDS
;
A
#
# COMPACT_ATOMS: atom_id res chain seq x y z
N MET A 1 20.87 -11.24 11.96
CA MET A 1 19.50 -11.09 12.52
C MET A 1 18.60 -10.59 11.39
N ALA A 2 17.45 -11.21 11.09
CA ALA A 2 16.56 -10.70 10.04
C ALA A 2 16.19 -9.23 10.34
N VAL A 3 16.14 -8.36 9.33
CA VAL A 3 15.86 -6.92 9.44
C VAL A 3 14.69 -6.69 10.39
N ASN A 4 14.87 -5.81 11.37
CA ASN A 4 13.89 -5.54 12.42
C ASN A 4 12.51 -5.20 11.80
N VAL A 5 11.45 -5.83 12.32
CA VAL A 5 10.05 -5.61 11.91
C VAL A 5 9.69 -4.12 11.89
N TRP A 6 10.13 -3.37 12.90
CA TRP A 6 9.88 -1.94 13.00
C TRP A 6 10.51 -1.14 11.85
N LEU A 7 11.70 -1.56 11.40
CA LEU A 7 12.39 -0.92 10.29
C LEU A 7 11.71 -1.24 8.95
N ARG A 8 11.17 -2.46 8.79
CA ARG A 8 10.37 -2.83 7.62
C ARG A 8 9.06 -2.04 7.55
N MET A 9 8.35 -1.91 8.68
CA MET A 9 7.15 -1.07 8.76
C MET A 9 7.43 0.39 8.42
N PHE A 10 8.54 0.93 8.92
CA PHE A 10 8.97 2.29 8.59
C PHE A 10 9.27 2.45 7.10
N PHE A 11 9.98 1.50 6.50
CA PHE A 11 10.23 1.47 5.06
C PHE A 11 8.93 1.41 4.26
N TYR A 12 7.98 0.55 4.65
CA TYR A 12 6.68 0.47 3.99
C TYR A 12 5.87 1.76 4.10
N GLY A 13 5.93 2.44 5.25
CA GLY A 13 5.31 3.75 5.41
C GLY A 13 5.90 4.79 4.46
N LEU A 14 7.23 4.87 4.36
CA LEU A 14 7.92 5.79 3.45
C LEU A 14 7.63 5.46 1.99
N HIS A 15 7.68 4.17 1.65
CA HIS A 15 7.44 3.66 0.30
C HIS A 15 6.01 3.96 -0.15
N GLY A 16 5.01 3.65 0.69
CA GLY A 16 3.61 3.96 0.40
C GLY A 16 3.34 5.48 0.33
N PHE A 17 3.98 6.27 1.19
CA PHE A 17 3.87 7.73 1.16
C PHE A 17 4.42 8.31 -0.15
N PHE A 18 5.55 7.79 -0.64
CA PHE A 18 6.11 8.15 -1.94
C PHE A 18 5.20 7.71 -3.10
N ASP A 19 4.68 6.49 -3.06
CA ASP A 19 3.76 5.96 -4.07
C ASP A 19 2.48 6.82 -4.17
N GLU A 20 1.95 7.32 -3.05
CA GLU A 20 0.78 8.22 -3.04
C GLU A 20 1.07 9.58 -3.66
N ILE A 21 2.23 10.17 -3.39
CA ILE A 21 2.66 11.43 -4.02
C ILE A 21 2.81 11.25 -5.54
N LEU A 22 3.40 10.14 -5.98
CA LEU A 22 3.51 9.82 -7.40
C LEU A 22 2.13 9.61 -8.03
N PHE A 23 1.25 8.84 -7.37
CA PHE A 23 -0.08 8.55 -7.88
C PHE A 23 -0.91 9.82 -8.01
N THR A 24 -0.95 10.68 -6.98
CA THR A 24 -1.69 11.94 -7.02
C THR A 24 -1.14 12.91 -8.05
N SER A 25 0.19 12.97 -8.20
CA SER A 25 0.86 13.76 -9.24
C SER A 25 0.46 13.31 -10.65
N LEU A 26 0.50 12.00 -10.93
CA LEU A 26 0.09 11.42 -12.21
C LEU A 26 -1.41 11.60 -12.45
N PHE A 27 -2.23 11.41 -11.42
CA PHE A 27 -3.67 11.59 -11.51
C PHE A 27 -4.02 13.03 -11.88
N ASN A 28 -3.39 14.02 -11.23
CA ASN A 28 -3.55 15.44 -11.54
C ASN A 28 -3.13 15.76 -12.98
N LEU A 29 -2.01 15.18 -13.45
CA LEU A 29 -1.57 15.34 -14.84
C LEU A 29 -2.62 14.83 -15.83
N VAL A 30 -3.16 13.63 -15.59
CA VAL A 30 -4.18 13.01 -16.46
C VAL A 30 -5.48 13.82 -16.43
N GLU A 31 -5.92 14.26 -15.25
CA GLU A 31 -7.12 15.10 -15.08
C GLU A 31 -6.97 16.47 -15.76
N SER A 32 -5.74 17.01 -15.80
CA SER A 32 -5.41 18.23 -16.53
C SER A 32 -5.27 18.04 -18.04
N ASN A 33 -5.56 16.85 -18.61
CA ASN A 33 -5.32 16.51 -20.02
C ASN A 33 -3.86 16.76 -20.48
N PHE A 34 -2.89 16.43 -19.63
CA PHE A 34 -1.44 16.57 -19.90
C PHE A 34 -0.96 18.02 -20.15
N LEU A 35 -1.70 19.00 -19.64
CA LEU A 35 -1.35 20.42 -19.74
C LEU A 35 -0.46 20.88 -18.59
N ASP A 36 -0.60 20.28 -17.39
CA ASP A 36 0.16 20.70 -16.20
C ASP A 36 1.35 19.76 -15.92
N TRP A 37 2.54 20.17 -16.36
CA TRP A 37 3.81 19.45 -16.16
C TRP A 37 4.49 19.76 -14.83
N THR A 38 3.82 20.46 -13.91
CA THR A 38 4.41 20.78 -12.60
C THR A 38 4.47 19.60 -11.64
N PHE A 39 3.83 18.45 -11.98
CA PHE A 39 3.88 17.18 -11.25
C PHE A 39 3.66 17.32 -9.73
N ARG A 40 2.68 18.12 -9.34
CA ARG A 40 2.34 18.33 -7.93
C ARG A 40 1.50 17.17 -7.39
N GLY A 41 2.12 16.37 -6.53
CA GLY A 41 1.46 15.35 -5.72
C GLY A 41 1.22 15.84 -4.30
N HIS A 42 0.18 15.31 -3.66
CA HIS A 42 -0.18 15.61 -2.28
C HIS A 42 -0.44 14.29 -1.53
N SER A 43 -0.08 14.26 -0.25
CA SER A 43 -0.33 13.13 0.63
C SER A 43 -0.58 13.65 2.05
N SER A 44 -1.21 12.84 2.89
CA SER A 44 -1.47 13.14 4.29
C SER A 44 -0.45 12.46 5.21
N LEU A 45 -0.15 13.06 6.37
CA LEU A 45 0.72 12.40 7.35
C LEU A 45 0.10 11.09 7.89
N TRP A 46 -1.23 11.00 7.91
CA TRP A 46 -1.94 9.77 8.29
C TRP A 46 -1.68 8.64 7.31
N SER A 47 -1.50 8.95 6.02
CA SER A 47 -1.18 7.97 4.98
C SER A 47 0.08 7.19 5.29
N PHE A 48 1.11 7.84 5.84
CA PHE A 48 2.34 7.17 6.26
C PHE A 48 2.07 6.02 7.24
N PHE A 49 1.26 6.27 8.28
CA PHE A 49 0.92 5.27 9.28
C PHE A 49 0.02 4.17 8.73
N MET A 50 -0.96 4.56 7.90
CA MET A 50 -1.88 3.61 7.27
C MET A 50 -1.15 2.65 6.33
N TYR A 51 -0.26 3.16 5.47
CA TYR A 51 0.50 2.32 4.55
C TYR A 51 1.51 1.47 5.29
N GLY A 52 2.21 2.00 6.29
CA GLY A 52 3.15 1.21 7.09
C GLY A 52 2.50 -0.03 7.70
N PHE A 53 1.34 0.12 8.36
CA PHE A 53 0.62 -1.00 8.95
C PHE A 53 -0.08 -1.88 7.91
N GLY A 54 -0.78 -1.27 6.94
CA GLY A 54 -1.51 -1.98 5.89
C GLY A 54 -0.59 -2.89 5.06
N SER A 55 0.56 -2.37 4.65
CA SER A 55 1.58 -3.11 3.90
C SER A 55 2.28 -4.18 4.74
N PHE A 56 2.44 -3.97 6.05
CA PHE A 56 2.93 -5.01 6.94
C PHE A 56 1.98 -6.20 7.00
N VAL A 57 0.66 -5.98 7.07
CA VAL A 57 -0.31 -7.08 7.03
C VAL A 57 -0.24 -7.82 5.69
N ILE A 58 -0.08 -7.11 4.57
CA ILE A 58 0.15 -7.72 3.25
C ILE A 58 1.43 -8.58 3.23
N GLU A 59 2.52 -8.14 3.86
CA GLU A 59 3.75 -8.95 4.04
C GLU A 59 3.43 -10.27 4.77
N GLN A 60 2.66 -10.23 5.86
CA GLN A 60 2.29 -11.43 6.62
C GLN A 60 1.39 -12.37 5.82
N LEU A 61 0.44 -11.82 5.05
CA LEU A 61 -0.41 -12.60 4.14
C LEU A 61 0.43 -13.24 3.02
N TYR A 62 1.38 -12.49 2.46
CA TYR A 62 2.33 -12.98 1.46
C TYR A 62 3.11 -14.18 2.00
N LEU A 63 3.75 -14.04 3.16
CA LEU A 63 4.50 -15.13 3.80
C LEU A 63 3.64 -16.37 4.06
N ARG A 64 2.36 -16.19 4.39
CA ARG A 64 1.43 -17.28 4.65
C ARG A 64 0.95 -18.00 3.38
N TRP A 65 0.88 -17.30 2.25
CA TRP A 65 0.25 -17.80 1.03
C TRP A 65 1.20 -18.09 -0.12
N ARG A 66 2.43 -17.57 -0.10
CA ARG A 66 3.42 -17.70 -1.19
C ARG A 66 3.71 -19.13 -1.62
N ASP A 67 3.69 -20.09 -0.70
CA ASP A 67 4.05 -21.49 -0.97
C ASP A 67 2.81 -22.38 -1.29
N LYS A 68 1.62 -21.76 -1.44
CA LYS A 68 0.36 -22.48 -1.64
C LYS A 68 -0.04 -22.52 -3.11
N TRP A 69 0.07 -23.70 -3.72
CA TRP A 69 -0.22 -23.94 -5.14
C TRP A 69 -1.64 -23.56 -5.59
N TYR A 70 -2.63 -23.59 -4.69
CA TYR A 70 -4.02 -23.25 -4.98
C TYR A 70 -4.33 -21.73 -4.97
N LEU A 71 -3.35 -20.89 -4.62
CA LEU A 71 -3.47 -19.43 -4.56
C LEU A 71 -2.52 -18.79 -5.57
N PRO A 72 -2.89 -18.74 -6.87
CA PRO A 72 -2.06 -18.10 -7.87
C PRO A 72 -1.97 -16.58 -7.64
N MET A 73 -0.92 -15.95 -8.16
CA MET A 73 -0.60 -14.53 -7.96
C MET A 73 -1.80 -13.58 -8.20
N PRO A 74 -2.62 -13.72 -9.26
CA PRO A 74 -3.76 -12.82 -9.47
C PRO A 74 -4.83 -12.94 -8.38
N VAL A 75 -5.11 -14.14 -7.89
CA VAL A 75 -6.11 -14.36 -6.83
C VAL A 75 -5.64 -13.73 -5.52
N ARG A 76 -4.34 -13.84 -5.21
CA ARG A 76 -3.74 -13.18 -4.06
C ARG A 76 -3.84 -11.65 -4.18
N GLY A 77 -3.61 -11.10 -5.37
CA GLY A 77 -3.83 -9.68 -5.67
C GLY A 77 -5.25 -9.21 -5.34
N VAL A 78 -6.29 -9.97 -5.72
CA VAL A 78 -7.68 -9.64 -5.37
C VAL A 78 -7.89 -9.64 -3.86
N MET A 79 -7.36 -10.63 -3.15
CA MET A 79 -7.45 -10.70 -1.68
C MET A 79 -6.77 -9.51 -1.01
N TYR A 80 -5.66 -9.03 -1.56
CA TYR A 80 -4.97 -7.83 -1.07
C TYR A 80 -5.78 -6.56 -1.28
N VAL A 81 -6.43 -6.41 -2.44
CA VAL A 81 -7.33 -5.27 -2.68
C VAL A 81 -8.51 -5.29 -1.71
N LEU A 82 -9.09 -6.47 -1.44
CA LEU A 82 -10.15 -6.60 -0.43
C LEU A 82 -9.66 -6.17 0.96
N TRP A 83 -8.45 -6.57 1.33
CA TRP A 83 -7.82 -6.10 2.57
C TRP A 83 -7.64 -4.58 2.58
N VAL A 84 -7.11 -4.00 1.50
CA VAL A 84 -6.93 -2.55 1.36
C VAL A 84 -8.25 -1.82 1.54
N TYR A 85 -9.35 -2.28 0.93
CA TYR A 85 -10.66 -1.66 1.10
C TYR A 85 -11.20 -1.75 2.52
N VAL A 86 -11.03 -2.88 3.20
CA VAL A 86 -11.41 -3.01 4.62
C VAL A 86 -10.57 -2.07 5.48
N TRP A 87 -9.27 -1.99 5.21
CA TRP A 87 -8.34 -1.15 5.95
C TRP A 87 -8.64 0.34 5.74
N GLU A 88 -8.79 0.78 4.51
CA GLU A 88 -9.12 2.16 4.12
C GLU A 88 -10.47 2.59 4.68
N LEU A 89 -11.49 1.73 4.63
CA LEU A 89 -12.79 2.00 5.25
C LEU A 89 -12.66 2.14 6.77
N SER A 90 -11.91 1.25 7.42
CA SER A 90 -11.72 1.28 8.88
C SER A 90 -10.99 2.54 9.33
N CYS A 91 -9.86 2.87 8.69
CA CYS A 91 -9.11 4.09 8.96
C CYS A 91 -9.92 5.34 8.61
N GLY A 92 -10.65 5.33 7.50
CA GLY A 92 -11.53 6.42 7.09
C GLY A 92 -12.63 6.70 8.12
N LEU A 93 -13.28 5.66 8.65
CA LEU A 93 -14.30 5.81 9.70
C LEU A 93 -13.70 6.37 11.00
N VAL A 94 -12.54 5.87 11.43
CA VAL A 94 -11.84 6.37 12.63
C VAL A 94 -11.42 7.84 12.44
N LEU A 95 -10.78 8.18 11.32
CA LEU A 95 -10.33 9.55 11.05
C LEU A 95 -11.50 10.50 10.87
N ARG A 96 -12.61 10.05 10.27
CA ARG A 96 -13.84 10.83 10.15
C ARG A 96 -14.44 11.17 11.51
N HIS A 97 -14.36 10.27 12.50
CA HIS A 97 -14.80 10.56 13.86
C HIS A 97 -14.03 11.73 14.49
N PHE A 98 -12.74 11.88 14.16
CA PHE A 98 -11.90 12.98 14.61
C PHE A 98 -11.88 14.19 13.67
N ASN A 99 -12.71 14.23 12.62
CA ASN A 99 -12.67 15.24 11.55
C ASN A 99 -11.29 15.39 10.88
N ALA A 100 -10.50 14.32 10.86
CA ALA A 100 -9.14 14.28 10.33
C ALA A 100 -9.01 13.43 9.05
N CYS A 101 -10.14 13.04 8.44
CA CYS A 101 -10.14 12.23 7.23
C CYS A 101 -9.60 13.05 6.05
N PRO A 102 -8.47 12.65 5.44
CA PRO A 102 -7.82 13.45 4.42
C PRO A 102 -8.41 13.28 3.01
N TRP A 103 -9.32 12.34 2.80
CA TRP A 103 -9.94 12.08 1.50
C TRP A 103 -11.46 11.99 1.59
N ASP A 104 -12.12 12.36 0.48
CA ASP A 104 -13.57 12.21 0.31
C ASP A 104 -13.88 11.82 -1.15
N TYR A 105 -14.43 10.63 -1.32
CA TYR A 105 -14.85 10.05 -2.60
C TYR A 105 -16.37 10.14 -2.82
N SER A 106 -17.10 10.94 -2.05
CA SER A 106 -18.56 11.10 -2.17
C SER A 106 -19.00 11.52 -3.59
N ASN A 107 -18.13 12.23 -4.32
CA ASN A 107 -18.39 12.69 -5.69
C ASN A 107 -18.12 11.62 -6.77
N ARG A 108 -17.53 10.46 -6.42
CA ARG A 108 -17.28 9.37 -7.38
C ARG A 108 -18.42 8.37 -7.39
N GLN A 109 -18.68 7.78 -8.56
CA GLN A 109 -19.68 6.71 -8.66
C GLN A 109 -19.17 5.45 -7.95
N TRP A 110 -20.09 4.61 -7.43
CA TRP A 110 -19.77 3.34 -6.75
C TRP A 110 -18.91 3.53 -5.48
N ASN A 111 -19.03 4.70 -4.84
CA ASN A 111 -18.40 4.95 -3.55
C ASN A 111 -19.16 4.25 -2.42
N VAL A 112 -18.43 3.84 -1.39
CA VAL A 112 -18.97 3.28 -0.15
C VAL A 112 -18.70 4.28 0.96
N SER A 113 -19.76 4.89 1.49
CA SER A 113 -19.73 5.90 2.56
C SER A 113 -18.87 7.15 2.26
N GLY A 114 -18.54 7.40 0.98
CA GLY A 114 -17.58 8.41 0.57
C GLY A 114 -16.12 8.10 0.93
N LEU A 115 -15.82 6.92 1.50
CA LEU A 115 -14.49 6.59 2.02
C LEU A 115 -13.69 5.64 1.13
N VAL A 116 -14.38 4.82 0.34
CA VAL A 116 -13.75 3.87 -0.60
C VAL A 116 -14.48 3.94 -1.94
N THR A 117 -13.75 3.83 -3.06
CA THR A 117 -14.35 3.72 -4.40
C THR A 117 -13.93 2.43 -5.10
N LEU A 118 -14.93 1.71 -5.64
CA LEU A 118 -14.69 0.50 -6.43
C LEU A 118 -14.03 0.82 -7.79
N GLN A 119 -14.09 2.06 -8.26
CA GLN A 119 -13.45 2.48 -9.51
C GLN A 119 -11.92 2.37 -9.45
N TYR A 120 -11.34 2.45 -8.26
CA TYR A 120 -9.90 2.32 -8.05
C TYR A 120 -9.43 0.88 -7.91
N PHE A 121 -10.31 -0.11 -8.09
CA PHE A 121 -9.94 -1.51 -8.05
C PHE A 121 -8.74 -1.85 -8.97
N PRO A 122 -8.67 -1.41 -10.24
CA PRO A 122 -7.53 -1.73 -11.10
C PRO A 122 -6.22 -1.13 -10.58
N ALA A 123 -6.26 0.12 -10.08
CA ALA A 123 -5.11 0.80 -9.53
C ALA A 123 -4.61 0.09 -8.26
N TRP A 124 -5.53 -0.23 -7.34
CA TRP A 124 -5.22 -0.97 -6.12
C TRP A 124 -4.71 -2.38 -6.39
N PHE A 125 -5.22 -3.04 -7.43
CA PHE A 125 -4.75 -4.37 -7.83
C PHE A 125 -3.29 -4.33 -8.26
N ILE A 126 -2.94 -3.39 -9.15
CA ILE A 126 -1.56 -3.20 -9.59
C ILE A 126 -0.66 -2.81 -8.40
N ALA A 127 -1.09 -1.86 -7.57
CA ALA A 127 -0.36 -1.43 -6.39
C ALA A 127 -0.14 -2.58 -5.39
N SER A 128 -1.13 -3.45 -5.21
CA SER A 128 -1.02 -4.61 -4.31
C SER A 128 -0.02 -5.65 -4.82
N LEU A 129 0.02 -5.90 -6.13
CA LEU A 129 1.03 -6.78 -6.73
C LEU A 129 2.43 -6.16 -6.69
N TRP A 130 2.53 -4.85 -6.86
CA TRP A 130 3.77 -4.12 -6.67
C TRP A 130 4.27 -4.23 -5.22
N GLN A 131 3.39 -4.00 -4.24
CA GLN A 131 3.70 -4.14 -2.82
C GLN A 131 4.16 -5.56 -2.48
N GLU A 132 3.55 -6.58 -3.07
CA GLU A 132 3.99 -7.97 -2.94
C GLU A 132 5.43 -8.16 -3.43
N LEU A 133 5.76 -7.63 -4.61
CA LEU A 133 7.10 -7.76 -5.20
C LEU A 133 8.14 -7.07 -4.31
N VAL A 134 7.85 -5.86 -3.85
CA VAL A 134 8.71 -5.09 -2.94
C VAL A 134 8.90 -5.85 -1.63
N ALA A 135 7.84 -6.43 -1.06
CA ALA A 135 7.94 -7.24 0.15
C ALA A 135 8.79 -8.50 -0.05
N GLY A 136 8.59 -9.22 -1.16
CA GLY A 136 9.39 -10.40 -1.50
C GLY A 136 10.88 -10.07 -1.66
N TYR A 137 11.19 -8.95 -2.31
CA TYR A 137 12.58 -8.48 -2.47
C TYR A 137 13.21 -8.08 -1.13
N LEU A 138 12.48 -7.31 -0.31
CA LEU A 138 12.96 -6.87 1.01
C LEU A 138 13.23 -8.06 1.94
N LEU A 139 12.36 -9.07 1.92
CA LEU A 139 12.53 -10.30 2.69
C LEU A 139 13.73 -11.12 2.23
N THR A 140 13.99 -11.16 0.92
CA THR A 140 15.16 -11.83 0.35
C THR A 140 16.45 -11.14 0.80
N LEU A 141 16.51 -9.81 0.68
CA LEU A 141 17.65 -9.02 1.14
C LEU A 141 17.89 -9.18 2.64
N SER A 142 16.82 -9.17 3.44
CA SER A 142 16.90 -9.40 4.88
C SER A 142 17.44 -10.79 5.25
N LYS A 143 17.25 -11.79 4.39
CA LYS A 143 17.75 -13.14 4.62
C LYS A 143 19.26 -13.20 4.34
N ASP A 144 19.71 -12.62 3.24
CA ASP A 144 21.11 -12.58 2.84
C ASP A 144 21.99 -11.83 3.86
N THR A 145 21.49 -10.74 4.44
CA THR A 145 22.20 -10.03 5.53
C THR A 145 22.36 -10.93 6.76
N GLY A 146 21.33 -11.71 7.10
CA GLY A 146 21.38 -12.62 8.24
C GLY A 146 22.33 -13.80 8.06
N ASP A 147 22.48 -14.30 6.83
CA ASP A 147 23.39 -15.40 6.51
C ASP A 147 24.86 -14.93 6.48
N THR A 148 25.12 -13.69 6.06
CA THR A 148 26.46 -13.08 6.09
C THR A 148 26.95 -12.88 7.52
N GLU A 149 26.14 -12.25 8.38
CA GLU A 149 26.51 -12.04 9.80
C GLU A 149 26.80 -13.35 10.56
N ARG A 150 26.13 -14.45 10.19
CA ARG A 150 26.33 -15.75 10.83
C ARG A 150 27.64 -16.43 10.40
N LYS A 151 28.16 -16.12 9.21
CA LYS A 151 29.44 -16.67 8.74
C LYS A 151 30.65 -15.99 9.39
N ASP A 152 30.47 -14.75 9.84
CA ASP A 152 31.54 -13.92 10.40
C ASP A 152 31.63 -13.99 11.94
N SER A 153 30.75 -14.77 12.59
CA SER A 153 30.69 -15.00 14.05
C SER A 153 31.18 -16.39 14.45
#